data_AF-A0A1I2QXD5-F1
#
_entry.id   AF-A0A1I2QXD5-F1
#
_cell.length_a   1.000
_cell.length_b   1.000
_cell.length_c   1.000
_cell.angle_alpha   90.00
_cell.angle_beta   90.00
_cell.angle_gamma   90.00
#
_symmetry.space_group_name_H-M   'P 1'
#
loop_
_entity.id
_entity.type
_entity.pdbx_description
1 polymer ?
#
loop_
_entity_poly.entity_id
_entity_poly.type
_entity_poly.pdbx_seq_one_letter_code
_entity_poly.pdbx_strand_id
1 'polypeptide(L)' 'MKKFICTICGYVYEGEAAPEVCPQCKAPASKFVEKSDEEMSWADEHRIGVAKDIDERVIEGLN' A
#
# COMPACT_ATOMS: atom_id res chain seq x y z
N MET A 1 -17.05 11.65 -0.37
CA MET A 1 -17.02 10.51 0.56
C MET A 1 -15.61 9.99 0.60
N LYS A 2 -15.00 9.88 1.78
CA LYS A 2 -13.61 9.47 1.95
C LYS A 2 -13.52 7.95 2.03
N LYS A 3 -12.42 7.37 1.54
CA LYS A 3 -12.12 5.94 1.69
C LYS A 3 -11.10 5.77 2.80
N PHE A 4 -11.38 4.86 3.73
CA PHE A 4 -10.48 4.51 4.81
C PHE A 4 -10.10 3.04 4.67
N ILE A 5 -8.81 2.74 4.54
CA ILE A 5 -8.32 1.38 4.40
C ILE A 5 -7.67 0.93 5.69
N CYS A 6 -8.09 -0.21 6.22
CA CYS A 6 -7.45 -0.84 7.37
C CYS A 6 -6.08 -1.40 6.95
N THR A 7 -4.99 -0.91 7.56
CA THR A 7 -3.62 -1.36 7.27
C THR A 7 -3.32 -2.78 7.78
N ILE A 8 -4.23 -3.37 8.56
CA ILE A 8 -4.04 -4.72 9.13
C ILE A 8 -4.61 -5.80 8.21
N CYS A 9 -5.82 -5.59 7.68
CA CYS A 9 -6.52 -6.61 6.90
C CYS A 9 -6.99 -6.14 5.52
N GLY A 10 -6.80 -4.87 5.17
CA GLY A 10 -7.21 -4.31 3.88
C GLY A 10 -8.70 -3.97 3.75
N TYR A 11 -9.50 -4.06 4.83
CA TYR A 11 -10.91 -3.66 4.79
C TYR A 11 -11.06 -2.18 4.40
N VAL A 12 -11.93 -1.89 3.43
CA VAL A 12 -12.22 -0.54 2.94
C VAL A 12 -13.56 -0.07 3.50
N TYR A 13 -13.55 1.08 4.17
CA TYR A 13 -14.73 1.77 4.65
C TYR A 13 -14.93 3.08 3.88
N GLU A 14 -16.15 3.35 3.43
CA GLU A 14 -16.51 4.60 2.76
C GLU A 14 -17.41 5.44 3.66
N GLY A 15 -16.99 6.66 3.99
CA GLY A 15 -17.75 7.54 4.89
C GLY A 15 -17.06 8.88 5.16
N GLU A 16 -17.50 9.57 6.19
CA GLU A 16 -16.90 10.85 6.64
C GLU A 16 -15.65 10.62 7.52
N ALA A 17 -15.64 9.56 8.33
CA ALA A 17 -14.56 9.22 9.25
C ALA A 17 -14.38 7.69 9.37
N ALA A 18 -13.18 7.23 9.71
CA ALA A 18 -12.91 5.81 9.95
C ALA A 18 -13.72 5.26 11.15
N PRO A 19 -14.17 3.99 11.11
CA PRO A 19 -14.89 3.38 12.24
C PRO A 19 -13.97 3.20 13.45
N GLU A 20 -14.54 3.25 14.66
CA GLU A 20 -13.81 3.07 15.92
C GLU A 20 -13.08 1.71 15.99
N VAL A 21 -13.72 0.67 15.44
CA VAL A 21 -13.22 -0.70 15.40
C VAL A 21 -13.45 -1.26 14.00
N CYS A 22 -12.40 -1.85 13.40
CA CYS A 22 -12.50 -2.55 12.13
C CYS A 22 -13.48 -3.72 12.24
N PRO A 23 -14.54 -3.80 11.41
CA PRO A 23 -15.53 -4.87 11.50
C PRO A 23 -15.00 -6.24 11.08
N GLN A 24 -13.86 -6.29 10.38
CA GLN A 24 -13.25 -7.53 9.92
C GLN A 24 -12.27 -8.10 10.94
N CYS A 25 -11.23 -7.32 11.30
CA CYS A 25 -10.13 -7.80 12.15
C CYS A 25 -10.13 -7.24 13.58
N LYS A 26 -11.10 -6.38 13.93
CA LYS A 26 -11.24 -5.74 15.25
C LYS A 26 -10.09 -4.80 15.65
N ALA A 27 -9.24 -4.42 14.70
CA ALA A 27 -8.21 -3.41 14.93
C ALA A 27 -8.82 -2.03 15.26
N PRO A 28 -8.16 -1.20 16.08
CA PRO A 28 -8.64 0.14 16.43
C PRO A 28 -8.59 1.10 15.23
N ALA A 29 -9.38 2.18 15.27
CA ALA A 29 -9.44 3.23 14.25
C ALA A 29 -8.07 3.79 13.82
N SER A 30 -7.10 3.84 14.75
CA SER A 30 -5.70 4.24 14.47
C SER A 30 -5.00 3.43 13.38
N LYS A 31 -5.56 2.28 12.98
CA LYS A 31 -5.05 1.43 11.89
C LYS A 31 -5.75 1.68 10.56
N PHE A 32 -6.60 2.70 10.45
CA PHE A 32 -7.16 3.13 9.17
C PHE A 32 -6.35 4.30 8.61
N VAL A 33 -6.08 4.24 7.31
CA VAL A 33 -5.49 5.34 6.54
C VAL A 33 -6.51 5.84 5.52
N GLU A 34 -6.67 7.17 5.45
CA GLU A 34 -7.49 7.81 4.42
C GLU A 34 -6.78 7.68 3.07
N LYS A 35 -7.46 7.10 2.09
CA LYS A 35 -7.00 7.00 0.71
C LYS A 35 -7.62 8.15 -0.07
N SER A 36 -6.80 9.09 -0.52
CA SER A 36 -7.19 10.05 -1.54
C SER A 36 -7.24 9.34 -2.90
N ASP A 37 -8.30 9.59 -3.67
CA ASP A 37 -8.41 9.09 -5.06
C ASP A 37 -7.46 9.85 -6.02
N GLU A 38 -6.74 10.88 -5.53
CA GLU A 38 -5.80 11.69 -6.33
C GLU A 38 -4.46 10.98 -6.60
N GLU A 39 -4.09 9.97 -5.81
CA GLU A 39 -2.90 9.14 -6.05
C GLU A 39 -3.29 7.73 -6.52
N MET A 40 -3.29 7.54 -7.84
CA MET A 40 -3.25 6.20 -8.44
C MET A 40 -1.90 5.53 -8.13
N SER A 41 -1.82 4.89 -6.97
CA SER A 41 -0.74 3.97 -6.63
C SER A 41 -1.08 2.60 -7.19
N TRP A 42 -0.41 2.19 -8.26
CA TRP A 42 -0.51 0.83 -8.80
C TRP A 42 0.04 -0.17 -7.77
N ALA A 43 -0.63 -1.30 -7.59
CA ALA A 43 -0.18 -2.34 -6.64
C ALA A 43 1.18 -2.95 -7.02
N ASP A 44 1.55 -2.85 -8.30
CA ASP A 44 2.84 -3.22 -8.85
C ASP A 44 3.19 -2.24 -9.99
N GLU A 45 4.46 -1.86 -10.09
CA GLU A 45 4.97 -0.93 -11.13
C GLU A 45 6.25 -1.49 -11.73
N HIS A 46 6.30 -1.59 -13.07
CA HIS A 46 7.51 -1.96 -13.78
C HIS A 46 8.53 -0.81 -13.74
N ARG A 47 9.45 -0.88 -12.79
CA ARG A 47 10.58 0.05 -12.72
C ARG A 47 11.67 -0.41 -13.70
N ILE A 48 11.73 0.24 -14.86
CA ILE A 48 12.82 0.03 -15.82
C ILE A 48 14.09 0.65 -15.26
N GLY A 49 15.19 -0.11 -15.25
CA GLY A 49 16.50 0.38 -14.83
C GLY A 49 16.79 0.24 -13.33
N VAL A 50 16.04 -0.56 -12.58
CA VAL A 50 16.33 -0.86 -11.15
C VAL A 50 17.73 -1.42 -10.92
N ALA A 51 18.33 -2.05 -11.93
CA ALA A 51 19.65 -2.64 -11.88
C ALA A 51 20.74 -1.78 -12.55
N LYS A 52 20.45 -0.52 -12.92
CA LYS A 52 21.36 0.32 -13.72
C LYS A 52 22.74 0.52 -13.07
N ASP A 53 22.81 0.45 -11.74
CA ASP A 53 24.03 0.71 -10.97
C ASP A 53 24.34 -0.41 -9.95
N ILE A 54 23.89 -1.64 -10.24
CA ILE A 54 24.18 -2.79 -9.37
C ILE A 54 25.64 -3.24 -9.52
N ASP A 55 26.21 -3.80 -8.43
CA ASP A 55 27.58 -4.31 -8.38
C ASP A 55 27.88 -5.27 -9.54
N GLU A 56 29.01 -5.05 -10.22
CA GLU A 56 29.44 -5.81 -11.40
C GLU A 56 29.52 -7.31 -11.13
N ARG A 57 29.90 -7.74 -9.92
CA ARG A 57 29.95 -9.16 -9.54
C ARG A 57 28.57 -9.81 -9.53
N VAL A 58 27.52 -9.03 -9.24
CA VAL A 58 26.14 -9.53 -9.30
C VAL A 58 25.73 -9.75 -10.75
N ILE A 59 26.17 -8.88 -11.66
CA ILE A 59 25.91 -9.02 -13.11
C ILE A 59 26.65 -10.24 -13.65
N GLU A 60 27.91 -10.43 -13.28
CA GLU A 60 28.72 -11.59 -13.70
C GLU A 60 28.11 -12.92 -13.24
N GLY A 61 27.48 -12.96 -12.06
CA GLY A 61 26.83 -14.15 -11.52
C GLY A 61 25.47 -14.51 -12.14
N LEU A 62 24.96 -13.71 -13.08
CA LEU A 62 23.71 -14.00 -13.81
C LEU A 62 23.92 -14.83 -15.09
N ASN A 63 25.16 -15.14 -15.46
CA ASN A 63 25.54 -15.91 -16.66
C ASN A 63 25.80 -17.39 -16.36
#